data_AF-Q3MFD9-F1
#
_entry.id   AF-Q3MFD9-F1
#
_cell.length_a   1.000
_cell.length_b   1.000
_cell.length_c   1.000
_cell.angle_alpha   90.00
_cell.angle_beta   90.00
_cell.angle_gamma   90.00
#
_symmetry.space_group_name_H-M   'P 1'
#
loop_
_entity.id
_entity.type
_entity.pdbx_description
1 polymer ?
#
loop_
_entity_poly.entity_id
_entity_poly.type
_entity_poly.pdbx_seq_one_letter_code
_entity_poly.pdbx_strand_id
1 'polypeptide(L)'
;MLIFEEHFQDNRCSWVTRDSEECSLCMDVSHYVFDHKRAGDTYWLSWNSAEFFYERTNFHIHIVLEKAAGVDDHGYGFVWGLSDVSNFFEFVISGNGHYRITEIKDGNFINYTDWKRCDRIHRSDSVNLLEIARVGNMVEFYINSTLVDKFPADKLVDVSGKNFGFVIHDKIKMKVHSLIVSAPDTEKEPVGGNIDARDSKQETKASFVEHDPPEKDTVEAVFADLKALVGHEQTKHQLFSLANYLKVQTERRKRGLKIVDTSLHLMLYGPPGTGKTTIARLVGRLYKQLGFFPRGHVVETDRAGIIGGYIGQTALRVESAVHQAIGGVLFIDEAHALAAEDTPNDFGKEALQILIKRMEDYRDRMAVVVAGYTDEMDRLLELNPGFKSRLNRLFYLDHYTPNQLLLIFKKFCQDNGYILDSSAIIVLQATFEVAYAKRDKSFGNGRFARALFERSIEQQANRIVTHLQELDDYEINLILAEDLSFM
;
A
#
# COMPACT_ATOMS: atom_id res chain seq x y z
N MET A 1 0.49 -12.56 -8.78
CA MET A 1 1.86 -12.17 -9.17
C MET A 1 1.93 -10.84 -9.92
N LEU A 2 2.82 -9.93 -9.51
CA LEU A 2 3.25 -8.81 -10.35
C LEU A 2 4.35 -9.31 -11.31
N ILE A 3 4.22 -9.02 -12.60
CA ILE A 3 5.12 -9.50 -13.67
C ILE A 3 6.07 -8.38 -14.11
N PHE A 4 5.53 -7.20 -14.38
CA PHE A 4 6.28 -6.04 -14.84
C PHE A 4 5.63 -4.78 -14.27
N GLU A 5 6.43 -3.83 -13.83
CA GLU A 5 5.95 -2.56 -13.27
C GLU A 5 6.89 -1.42 -13.63
N GLU A 6 6.31 -0.41 -14.24
CA GLU A 6 6.95 0.84 -14.59
C GLU A 6 6.06 2.03 -14.22
N HIS A 7 6.63 2.99 -13.49
CA HIS A 7 5.99 4.25 -13.08
C HIS A 7 6.74 5.49 -13.61
N PHE A 8 7.80 5.28 -14.41
CA PHE A 8 8.58 6.31 -15.08
C PHE A 8 9.12 7.40 -14.14
N GLN A 9 9.46 7.04 -12.89
CA GLN A 9 10.15 7.90 -11.92
C GLN A 9 11.65 8.00 -12.20
N ASP A 10 12.20 6.97 -12.84
CA ASP A 10 13.57 6.89 -13.35
C ASP A 10 13.57 6.02 -14.63
N ASN A 11 14.73 5.82 -15.25
CA ASN A 11 14.86 4.93 -16.42
C ASN A 11 15.47 3.56 -16.08
N ARG A 12 15.14 2.99 -14.92
CA ARG A 12 15.68 1.69 -14.48
C ARG A 12 15.39 0.53 -15.43
N CYS A 13 14.25 0.57 -16.13
CA CYS A 13 13.88 -0.46 -17.11
C CYS A 13 14.49 -0.23 -18.49
N SER A 14 15.38 0.77 -18.65
CA SER A 14 16.11 1.04 -19.89
C SER A 14 15.21 1.32 -21.12
N TRP A 15 14.14 2.09 -20.93
CA TRP A 15 13.33 2.60 -22.04
C TRP A 15 14.17 3.49 -22.96
N VAL A 16 13.86 3.42 -24.26
CA VAL A 16 14.58 4.17 -25.28
C VAL A 16 14.32 5.66 -25.11
N THR A 17 15.38 6.45 -24.98
CA THR A 17 15.32 7.91 -25.05
C THR A 17 15.98 8.40 -26.33
N ARG A 18 15.32 9.31 -27.05
CA ARG A 18 15.78 9.82 -28.36
C ARG A 18 15.22 11.22 -28.58
N ASP A 19 16.01 12.13 -29.10
CA ASP A 19 15.49 13.41 -29.59
C ASP A 19 16.00 13.65 -31.02
N SER A 20 15.06 13.80 -31.96
CA SER A 20 15.35 14.09 -33.36
C SER A 20 14.27 14.99 -33.96
N GLU A 21 14.50 15.40 -35.20
CA GLU A 21 13.51 16.16 -36.00
C GLU A 21 12.22 15.35 -36.24
N GLU A 22 12.31 14.02 -36.18
CA GLU A 22 11.19 13.11 -36.48
C GLU A 22 10.41 12.66 -35.25
N CYS A 23 11.07 12.54 -34.09
CA CYS A 23 10.42 12.11 -32.84
C CYS A 23 11.18 12.61 -31.61
N SER A 24 10.50 12.68 -30.48
CA SER A 24 11.12 12.88 -29.16
C SER A 24 10.57 11.85 -28.17
N LEU A 25 11.48 11.16 -27.50
CA LEU A 25 11.29 10.13 -26.48
C LEU A 25 12.12 10.53 -25.28
N CYS A 26 11.47 10.97 -24.21
CA CYS A 26 12.18 11.40 -23.02
C CYS A 26 11.43 11.04 -21.74
N MET A 27 12.19 10.94 -20.66
CA MET A 27 11.67 10.81 -19.31
C MET A 27 11.54 12.20 -18.70
N ASP A 28 10.34 12.53 -18.22
CA ASP A 28 10.05 13.69 -17.37
C ASP A 28 9.84 13.19 -15.93
N VAL A 29 9.73 14.07 -14.93
CA VAL A 29 9.76 13.79 -13.46
C VAL A 29 8.55 12.97 -12.95
N SER A 30 7.87 12.21 -13.81
CA SER A 30 6.77 11.27 -13.49
C SER A 30 6.19 10.57 -14.74
N HIS A 31 6.78 10.77 -15.93
CA HIS A 31 6.16 10.33 -17.18
C HIS A 31 7.19 9.92 -18.21
N TYR A 32 6.83 8.96 -19.05
CA TYR A 32 7.49 8.75 -20.32
C TYR A 32 6.75 9.49 -21.43
N VAL A 33 7.42 10.48 -22.02
CA VAL A 33 6.85 11.37 -23.03
C VAL A 33 7.24 10.87 -24.42
N PHE A 34 6.22 10.70 -25.27
CA PHE A 34 6.36 10.23 -26.63
C PHE A 34 5.75 11.26 -27.58
N ASP A 35 6.59 11.91 -28.39
CA ASP A 35 6.23 12.97 -29.32
C ASP A 35 6.58 12.54 -30.74
N HIS A 36 5.58 12.21 -31.55
CA HIS A 36 5.75 11.80 -32.95
C HIS A 36 5.47 12.97 -33.87
N LYS A 37 6.48 13.44 -34.60
CA LYS A 37 6.43 14.69 -35.36
C LYS A 37 6.10 14.48 -36.84
N ARG A 38 6.19 13.24 -37.35
CA ARG A 38 5.96 12.93 -38.77
C ARG A 38 4.46 12.74 -39.08
N ALA A 39 4.11 12.94 -40.34
CA ALA A 39 2.84 12.58 -40.95
C ALA A 39 3.08 11.73 -42.21
N GLY A 40 2.09 10.93 -42.60
CA GLY A 40 2.12 10.10 -43.81
C GLY A 40 1.83 8.64 -43.56
N ASP A 41 0.84 8.35 -42.69
CA ASP A 41 0.44 7.01 -42.24
C ASP A 41 1.60 6.21 -41.63
N THR A 42 2.35 6.88 -40.75
CA THR A 42 3.47 6.29 -40.02
C THR A 42 3.14 6.05 -38.56
N TYR A 43 3.86 5.12 -37.95
CA TYR A 43 3.86 4.92 -36.52
C TYR A 43 5.28 4.88 -35.98
N TRP A 44 5.39 5.09 -34.67
CA TRP A 44 6.63 4.89 -33.93
C TRP A 44 6.39 3.97 -32.76
N LEU A 45 7.39 3.15 -32.45
CA LEU A 45 7.35 2.15 -31.40
C LEU A 45 8.43 2.45 -30.35
N SER A 46 8.09 2.24 -29.09
CA SER A 46 9.08 2.08 -28.01
C SER A 46 8.69 0.85 -27.22
N TRP A 47 9.63 -0.06 -26.99
CA TRP A 47 9.33 -1.35 -26.41
C TRP A 47 10.40 -1.80 -25.42
N ASN A 48 9.99 -2.75 -24.59
CA ASN A 48 10.81 -3.49 -23.65
C ASN A 48 10.52 -4.99 -23.81
N SER A 49 11.27 -5.81 -23.08
CA SER A 49 11.05 -7.25 -23.00
C SER A 49 10.82 -7.65 -21.54
N ALA A 50 9.89 -8.57 -21.32
CA ALA A 50 9.76 -9.30 -20.07
C ALA A 50 9.55 -10.75 -20.44
N GLU A 51 10.38 -11.63 -19.89
CA GLU A 51 10.21 -13.06 -20.08
C GLU A 51 8.85 -13.47 -19.47
N PHE A 52 8.22 -14.51 -20.00
CA PHE A 52 7.19 -15.33 -19.35
C PHE A 52 5.69 -14.96 -19.35
N PHE A 53 5.18 -13.76 -19.67
CA PHE A 53 3.72 -13.53 -19.48
C PHE A 53 2.80 -14.07 -20.58
N TYR A 54 3.26 -14.19 -21.84
CA TYR A 54 2.44 -14.73 -22.94
C TYR A 54 2.09 -16.21 -22.77
N GLU A 55 2.92 -16.96 -22.03
CA GLU A 55 2.75 -18.40 -21.78
C GLU A 55 1.67 -18.68 -20.72
N ARG A 56 1.18 -17.65 -20.03
CA ARG A 56 0.15 -17.79 -18.99
C ARG A 56 -1.24 -17.81 -19.58
N THR A 57 -2.11 -18.64 -19.02
CA THR A 57 -3.54 -18.66 -19.37
C THR A 57 -4.33 -17.55 -18.68
N ASN A 58 -3.77 -16.88 -17.67
CA ASN A 58 -4.32 -15.68 -17.08
C ASN A 58 -3.27 -14.57 -16.90
N PHE A 59 -3.54 -13.35 -17.37
CA PHE A 59 -2.75 -12.15 -17.08
C PHE A 59 -3.58 -10.89 -17.25
N HIS A 60 -3.10 -9.77 -16.72
CA HIS A 60 -3.72 -8.46 -16.83
C HIS A 60 -2.65 -7.38 -17.07
N ILE A 61 -2.81 -6.60 -18.12
CA ILE A 61 -1.99 -5.45 -18.48
C ILE A 61 -2.81 -4.20 -18.21
N HIS A 62 -2.29 -3.28 -17.41
CA HIS A 62 -2.86 -1.95 -17.19
C HIS A 62 -1.90 -0.89 -17.71
N ILE A 63 -2.41 0.03 -18.52
CA ILE A 63 -1.66 1.17 -19.04
C ILE A 63 -2.40 2.45 -18.72
N VAL A 64 -1.71 3.40 -18.09
CA VAL A 64 -2.22 4.74 -17.81
C VAL A 64 -1.52 5.71 -18.76
N LEU A 65 -2.27 6.34 -19.65
CA LEU A 65 -1.74 7.23 -20.69
C LEU A 65 -2.61 8.46 -20.92
N GLU A 66 -2.02 9.51 -21.49
CA GLU A 66 -2.66 10.81 -21.71
C GLU A 66 -2.23 11.33 -23.08
N LYS A 67 -3.17 11.84 -23.88
CA LYS A 67 -2.82 12.62 -25.07
C LYS A 67 -2.50 14.04 -24.63
N ALA A 68 -1.25 14.45 -24.82
CA ALA A 68 -0.76 15.77 -24.45
C ALA A 68 -0.93 16.80 -25.57
N ALA A 69 -0.83 16.38 -26.84
CA ALA A 69 -1.03 17.26 -28.00
C ALA A 69 -1.26 16.47 -29.29
N GLY A 70 -1.57 17.18 -30.39
CA GLY A 70 -1.60 16.61 -31.73
C GLY A 70 -3.00 16.32 -32.27
N VAL A 71 -3.05 15.57 -33.38
CA VAL A 71 -4.28 15.29 -34.14
C VAL A 71 -5.16 14.27 -33.40
N ASP A 72 -6.48 14.47 -33.41
CA ASP A 72 -7.43 13.63 -32.66
C ASP A 72 -7.82 12.33 -33.37
N ASP A 73 -7.56 12.22 -34.67
CA ASP A 73 -7.98 11.08 -35.51
C ASP A 73 -6.96 9.94 -35.56
N HIS A 74 -5.76 10.15 -35.02
CA HIS A 74 -4.70 9.13 -35.01
C HIS A 74 -4.69 8.36 -33.68
N GLY A 75 -4.18 7.13 -33.74
CA GLY A 75 -4.14 6.20 -32.60
C GLY A 75 -2.90 6.37 -31.74
N TYR A 76 -3.05 6.16 -30.45
CA TYR A 76 -1.95 6.00 -29.49
C TYR A 76 -2.35 4.94 -28.46
N GLY A 77 -1.39 4.14 -28.00
CA GLY A 77 -1.71 3.04 -27.10
C GLY A 77 -0.59 2.04 -26.91
N PHE A 78 -0.97 0.78 -26.73
CA PHE A 78 -0.10 -0.30 -26.31
C PHE A 78 0.11 -1.33 -27.40
N VAL A 79 1.30 -1.92 -27.44
CA VAL A 79 1.65 -3.01 -28.35
C VAL A 79 2.15 -4.23 -27.60
N TRP A 80 1.89 -5.40 -28.16
CA TRP A 80 2.39 -6.68 -27.66
C TRP A 80 2.71 -7.62 -28.81
N GLY A 81 3.45 -8.70 -28.52
CA GLY A 81 3.81 -9.66 -29.56
C GLY A 81 4.84 -9.14 -30.56
N LEU A 82 5.54 -8.05 -30.22
CA LEU A 82 6.43 -7.35 -31.14
C LEU A 82 7.70 -8.17 -31.40
N SER A 83 7.87 -8.63 -32.65
CA SER A 83 9.10 -9.27 -33.11
C SER A 83 10.01 -8.28 -33.81
N ASP A 84 9.41 -7.38 -34.59
CA ASP A 84 10.05 -6.33 -35.36
C ASP A 84 9.02 -5.23 -35.66
N VAL A 85 9.47 -4.18 -36.35
CA VAL A 85 8.64 -3.01 -36.65
C VAL A 85 7.48 -3.28 -37.59
N SER A 86 7.41 -4.44 -38.25
CA SER A 86 6.35 -4.82 -39.18
C SER A 86 5.45 -5.95 -38.66
N ASN A 87 5.68 -6.43 -37.44
CA ASN A 87 5.03 -7.60 -36.86
C ASN A 87 4.75 -7.40 -35.36
N PHE A 88 3.53 -6.98 -35.04
CA PHE A 88 3.06 -6.76 -33.66
C PHE A 88 1.54 -6.62 -33.61
N PHE A 89 0.96 -6.74 -32.43
CA PHE A 89 -0.42 -6.38 -32.17
C PHE A 89 -0.48 -5.02 -31.49
N GLU A 90 -1.54 -4.26 -31.76
CA GLU A 90 -1.80 -2.99 -31.10
C GLU A 90 -3.23 -2.86 -30.58
N PHE A 91 -3.35 -2.17 -29.44
CA PHE A 91 -4.60 -1.69 -28.89
C PHE A 91 -4.46 -0.19 -28.66
N VAL A 92 -5.16 0.59 -29.47
CA VAL A 92 -5.01 2.05 -29.51
C VAL A 92 -6.34 2.76 -29.37
N ILE A 93 -6.27 3.95 -28.79
CA ILE A 93 -7.38 4.92 -28.72
C ILE A 93 -7.02 6.17 -29.50
N SER A 94 -8.04 6.95 -29.87
CA SER A 94 -7.89 8.23 -30.56
C SER A 94 -8.50 9.37 -29.74
N GLY A 95 -8.02 10.60 -29.96
CA GLY A 95 -8.52 11.80 -29.28
C GLY A 95 -9.99 12.10 -29.58
N ASN A 96 -10.51 11.64 -30.72
CA ASN A 96 -11.91 11.78 -31.10
C ASN A 96 -12.85 10.74 -30.42
N GLY A 97 -12.31 9.85 -29.59
CA GLY A 97 -13.07 8.89 -28.79
C GLY A 97 -13.42 7.60 -29.53
N HIS A 98 -12.52 7.10 -30.37
CA HIS A 98 -12.59 5.78 -30.98
C HIS A 98 -11.43 4.90 -30.50
N TYR A 99 -11.57 3.60 -30.68
CA TYR A 99 -10.50 2.64 -30.43
C TYR A 99 -10.45 1.60 -31.54
N ARG A 100 -9.30 0.92 -31.69
CA ARG A 100 -9.14 -0.23 -32.58
C ARG A 100 -8.22 -1.28 -31.97
N ILE A 101 -8.37 -2.51 -32.44
CA ILE A 101 -7.51 -3.65 -32.11
C ILE A 101 -7.05 -4.26 -33.43
N THR A 102 -5.74 -4.26 -33.66
CA THR A 102 -5.16 -4.59 -34.97
C THR A 102 -3.92 -5.45 -34.79
N GLU A 103 -3.73 -6.42 -35.69
CA GLU A 103 -2.47 -7.11 -35.90
C GLU A 103 -1.79 -6.51 -37.14
N ILE A 104 -0.57 -6.02 -36.97
CA ILE A 104 0.30 -5.63 -38.07
C ILE A 104 1.10 -6.89 -38.41
N LYS A 105 0.92 -7.42 -39.62
CA LYS A 105 1.58 -8.63 -40.09
C LYS A 105 2.23 -8.39 -41.44
N ASP A 106 3.56 -8.49 -41.48
CA ASP A 106 4.38 -8.12 -42.63
C ASP A 106 4.05 -6.71 -43.15
N GLY A 107 3.76 -5.78 -42.22
CA GLY A 107 3.37 -4.40 -42.52
C GLY A 107 1.91 -4.20 -42.95
N ASN A 108 1.10 -5.27 -43.06
CA ASN A 108 -0.32 -5.18 -43.40
C ASN A 108 -1.17 -5.09 -42.13
N PHE A 109 -2.20 -4.24 -42.16
CA PHE A 109 -3.12 -4.04 -41.04
C PHE A 109 -4.28 -5.04 -41.12
N ILE A 110 -4.39 -5.91 -40.13
CA ILE A 110 -5.47 -6.88 -39.96
C ILE A 110 -6.31 -6.44 -38.75
N ASN A 111 -7.46 -5.83 -38.99
CA ASN A 111 -8.31 -5.31 -37.92
C ASN A 111 -9.19 -6.42 -37.31
N TYR A 112 -9.04 -6.63 -36.00
CA TYR A 112 -9.96 -7.45 -35.20
C TYR A 112 -11.16 -6.63 -34.72
N THR A 113 -10.91 -5.36 -34.40
CA THR A 113 -11.92 -4.32 -34.23
C THR A 113 -11.52 -3.12 -35.08
N ASP A 114 -12.36 -2.75 -36.05
CA ASP A 114 -12.24 -1.46 -36.75
C ASP A 114 -12.48 -0.28 -35.80
N TRP A 115 -12.17 0.95 -36.22
CA TRP A 115 -12.40 2.15 -35.41
C TRP A 115 -13.83 2.24 -34.88
N LYS A 116 -13.99 1.85 -33.61
CA LYS A 116 -15.27 1.74 -32.92
C LYS A 116 -15.37 2.84 -31.88
N ARG A 117 -16.49 3.55 -31.87
CA ARG A 117 -16.72 4.65 -30.93
C ARG A 117 -16.86 4.12 -29.51
N CYS A 118 -16.23 4.79 -28.55
CA CYS A 118 -16.37 4.52 -27.12
C CYS A 118 -16.52 5.84 -26.36
N ASP A 119 -17.72 6.10 -25.82
CA ASP A 119 -17.99 7.35 -25.07
C ASP A 119 -17.28 7.40 -23.71
N ARG A 120 -16.56 6.34 -23.33
CA ARG A 120 -15.75 6.27 -22.12
C ARG A 120 -14.35 6.81 -22.31
N ILE A 121 -13.88 6.99 -23.54
CA ILE A 121 -12.58 7.61 -23.81
C ILE A 121 -12.63 9.07 -23.38
N HIS A 122 -11.79 9.43 -22.42
CA HIS A 122 -11.62 10.81 -22.01
C HIS A 122 -10.89 11.56 -23.13
N ARG A 123 -11.43 12.73 -23.49
CA ARG A 123 -10.88 13.61 -24.53
C ARG A 123 -10.10 14.75 -23.89
N SER A 124 -9.27 15.43 -24.70
CA SER A 124 -8.37 16.49 -24.23
C SER A 124 -7.37 15.96 -23.18
N ASP A 125 -6.63 16.81 -22.47
CA ASP A 125 -5.48 16.47 -21.57
C ASP A 125 -5.84 15.64 -20.32
N SER A 126 -6.77 14.71 -20.46
CA SER A 126 -7.25 13.78 -19.46
C SER A 126 -6.61 12.42 -19.66
N VAL A 127 -6.38 11.75 -18.54
CA VAL A 127 -5.80 10.40 -18.50
C VAL A 127 -6.84 9.37 -18.92
N ASN A 128 -6.39 8.38 -19.71
CA ASN A 128 -7.13 7.17 -20.07
C ASN A 128 -6.40 5.93 -19.54
N LEU A 129 -7.18 4.97 -19.06
CA LEU A 129 -6.74 3.65 -18.62
C LEU A 129 -7.10 2.63 -19.71
N LEU A 130 -6.09 1.99 -20.30
CA LEU A 130 -6.26 0.85 -21.19
C LEU A 130 -5.94 -0.43 -20.43
N GLU A 131 -6.77 -1.46 -20.61
CA GLU A 131 -6.51 -2.77 -20.00
C GLU A 131 -6.66 -3.91 -21.00
N ILE A 132 -5.76 -4.88 -20.90
CA ILE A 132 -5.81 -6.13 -21.67
C ILE A 132 -5.72 -7.28 -20.68
N ALA A 133 -6.78 -8.07 -20.58
CA ALA A 133 -6.90 -9.17 -19.65
C ALA A 133 -7.02 -10.50 -20.39
N ARG A 134 -6.08 -11.42 -20.22
CA ARG A 134 -6.32 -12.82 -20.59
C ARG A 134 -6.99 -13.52 -19.40
N VAL A 135 -8.16 -14.11 -19.65
CA VAL A 135 -8.90 -14.93 -18.70
C VAL A 135 -9.16 -16.31 -19.32
N GLY A 136 -8.29 -17.28 -19.00
CA GLY A 136 -8.26 -18.60 -19.61
C GLY A 136 -8.03 -18.55 -21.14
N ASN A 137 -9.07 -18.89 -21.89
CA ASN A 137 -9.04 -18.96 -23.35
C ASN A 137 -9.57 -17.69 -24.03
N MET A 138 -9.77 -16.60 -23.28
CA MET A 138 -10.26 -15.34 -23.83
C MET A 138 -9.34 -14.18 -23.46
N VAL A 139 -9.27 -13.18 -24.33
CA VAL A 139 -8.64 -11.88 -24.09
C VAL A 139 -9.71 -10.81 -24.13
N GLU A 140 -9.79 -10.01 -23.07
CA GLU A 140 -10.73 -8.93 -22.86
C GLU A 140 -10.00 -7.59 -22.91
N PHE A 141 -10.61 -6.61 -23.56
CA PHE A 141 -10.06 -5.27 -23.73
C PHE A 141 -10.95 -4.27 -23.01
N TYR A 142 -10.36 -3.40 -22.20
CA TYR A 142 -11.07 -2.38 -21.44
C TYR A 142 -10.52 -0.99 -21.71
N ILE A 143 -11.41 -0.01 -21.65
CA ILE A 143 -11.08 1.41 -21.66
C ILE A 143 -11.81 2.07 -20.50
N ASN A 144 -11.07 2.73 -19.60
CA ASN A 144 -11.61 3.36 -18.40
C ASN A 144 -12.58 2.43 -17.66
N SER A 145 -12.12 1.20 -17.45
CA SER A 145 -12.81 0.10 -16.76
C SER A 145 -14.11 -0.38 -17.41
N THR A 146 -14.34 -0.01 -18.68
CA THR A 146 -15.46 -0.50 -19.48
C THR A 146 -14.96 -1.54 -20.46
N LEU A 147 -15.51 -2.75 -20.43
CA LEU A 147 -15.23 -3.79 -21.42
C LEU A 147 -15.67 -3.32 -22.80
N VAL A 148 -14.72 -3.22 -23.75
CA VAL A 148 -14.99 -2.72 -25.10
C VAL A 148 -15.04 -3.82 -26.16
N ASP A 149 -14.20 -4.86 -26.03
CA ASP A 149 -14.20 -6.06 -26.88
C ASP A 149 -13.60 -7.28 -26.17
N LYS A 150 -13.82 -8.46 -26.76
CA LYS A 150 -13.32 -9.75 -26.26
C LYS A 150 -13.09 -10.73 -27.40
N PHE A 151 -11.96 -11.45 -27.38
CA PHE A 151 -11.56 -12.40 -28.42
C PHE A 151 -11.02 -13.71 -27.84
N PRO A 152 -11.06 -14.82 -28.58
CA PRO A 152 -10.33 -16.04 -28.23
C PRO A 152 -8.81 -15.80 -28.12
N ALA A 153 -8.16 -16.38 -27.11
CA ALA A 153 -6.75 -16.13 -26.79
C ALA A 153 -5.77 -16.67 -27.84
N ASP A 154 -6.13 -17.75 -28.53
CA ASP A 154 -5.37 -18.34 -29.65
C ASP A 154 -5.21 -17.38 -30.83
N LYS A 155 -6.08 -16.37 -30.95
CA LYS A 155 -5.96 -15.35 -32.00
C LYS A 155 -4.99 -14.21 -31.68
N LEU A 156 -4.73 -13.95 -30.40
CA LEU A 156 -4.07 -12.71 -29.96
C LEU A 156 -2.83 -12.92 -29.08
N VAL A 157 -2.62 -14.13 -28.56
CA VAL A 157 -1.56 -14.40 -27.57
C VAL A 157 -0.56 -15.45 -28.05
N ASP A 158 -0.87 -16.18 -29.12
CA ASP A 158 0.11 -17.02 -29.82
C ASP A 158 0.98 -16.16 -30.75
N VAL A 159 1.99 -15.52 -30.16
CA VAL A 159 2.80 -14.48 -30.80
C VAL A 159 4.25 -14.94 -30.99
N SER A 160 4.86 -14.57 -32.12
CA SER A 160 6.27 -14.87 -32.40
C SER A 160 7.24 -13.95 -31.65
N GLY A 161 6.85 -12.69 -31.41
CA GLY A 161 7.62 -11.72 -30.65
C GLY A 161 7.27 -11.70 -29.17
N LYS A 162 8.26 -11.51 -28.30
CA LYS A 162 8.05 -11.41 -26.84
C LYS A 162 8.17 -9.98 -26.30
N ASN A 163 8.25 -8.97 -27.18
CA ASN A 163 8.37 -7.58 -26.76
C ASN A 163 6.99 -6.92 -26.66
N PHE A 164 6.90 -5.92 -25.79
CA PHE A 164 5.71 -5.09 -25.61
C PHE A 164 6.11 -3.64 -25.34
N GLY A 165 5.17 -2.72 -25.46
CA GLY A 165 5.42 -1.32 -25.18
C GLY A 165 4.34 -0.44 -25.75
N PHE A 166 4.74 0.65 -26.39
CA PHE A 166 3.81 1.69 -26.81
C PHE A 166 3.96 2.00 -28.29
N VAL A 167 2.83 2.37 -28.89
CA VAL A 167 2.75 2.86 -30.26
C VAL A 167 2.07 4.22 -30.28
N ILE A 168 2.56 5.06 -31.18
CA ILE A 168 1.94 6.35 -31.49
C ILE A 168 1.90 6.53 -33.00
N HIS A 169 0.71 6.86 -33.51
CA HIS A 169 0.48 7.16 -34.91
C HIS A 169 0.57 8.67 -35.15
N ASP A 170 0.83 9.04 -36.40
CA ASP A 170 1.09 10.39 -36.91
C ASP A 170 0.70 11.60 -36.04
N LYS A 171 1.66 12.52 -35.84
CA LYS A 171 1.43 13.86 -35.24
C LYS A 171 0.65 13.86 -33.93
N ILE A 172 0.95 12.91 -33.05
CA ILE A 172 0.45 12.88 -31.67
C ILE A 172 1.62 13.04 -30.71
N LYS A 173 1.34 13.67 -29.57
CA LYS A 173 2.15 13.59 -28.38
C LYS A 173 1.36 12.93 -27.26
N MET A 174 1.92 11.89 -26.66
CA MET A 174 1.34 11.24 -25.48
C MET A 174 2.31 11.23 -24.30
N LYS A 175 1.76 11.07 -23.10
CA LYS A 175 2.48 10.74 -21.88
C LYS A 175 2.01 9.38 -21.41
N VAL A 176 2.93 8.53 -21.00
CA VAL A 176 2.63 7.29 -20.29
C VAL A 176 3.01 7.49 -18.82
N HIS A 177 2.03 7.28 -17.95
CA HIS A 177 2.15 7.46 -16.50
C HIS A 177 2.57 6.15 -15.82
N SER A 178 2.02 5.02 -16.27
CA SER A 178 2.40 3.71 -15.73
C SER A 178 2.06 2.56 -16.67
N LEU A 179 2.85 1.49 -16.59
CA LEU A 179 2.59 0.20 -17.21
C LEU A 179 2.76 -0.91 -16.18
N ILE A 180 1.70 -1.67 -15.95
CA ILE A 180 1.67 -2.75 -14.96
C ILE A 180 1.18 -4.02 -15.65
N VAL A 181 1.98 -5.09 -15.60
CA VAL A 181 1.58 -6.43 -16.02
C VAL A 181 1.51 -7.32 -14.78
N SER A 182 0.41 -8.07 -14.64
CA SER A 182 0.17 -8.96 -13.50
C SER A 182 -0.48 -10.27 -13.97
N ALA A 183 -0.42 -11.32 -13.16
CA ALA A 183 -1.09 -12.59 -13.42
C ALA A 183 -1.47 -13.29 -12.11
N PRO A 184 -2.49 -14.17 -12.09
CA PRO A 184 -2.80 -15.03 -10.95
C PRO A 184 -1.67 -16.04 -10.64
N ASP A 185 -1.54 -16.44 -9.37
CA ASP A 185 -0.43 -17.28 -8.87
C ASP A 185 -0.58 -18.78 -9.21
N THR A 186 -1.69 -19.22 -9.80
CA THR A 186 -2.11 -20.64 -9.89
C THR A 186 -1.69 -21.42 -11.15
N GLU A 187 -0.88 -20.86 -12.06
CA GLU A 187 -0.63 -21.46 -13.38
C GLU A 187 0.84 -21.82 -13.65
N LYS A 188 1.38 -22.79 -12.90
CA LYS A 188 2.54 -23.56 -13.36
C LYS A 188 2.14 -25.02 -13.52
N GLU A 189 2.02 -25.50 -14.76
CA GLU A 189 1.99 -26.93 -15.07
C GLU A 189 3.39 -27.45 -15.49
N PRO A 190 3.65 -28.77 -15.36
CA PRO A 190 4.97 -29.29 -15.05
C PRO A 190 5.70 -29.84 -16.29
N VAL A 191 7.00 -29.55 -16.40
CA VAL A 191 7.93 -30.41 -17.15
C VAL A 191 9.16 -30.64 -16.27
N GLY A 192 9.43 -31.91 -15.99
CA GLY A 192 10.41 -32.36 -15.00
C GLY A 192 11.87 -32.32 -15.47
N GLY A 193 12.78 -32.36 -14.49
CA GLY A 193 14.20 -32.61 -14.69
C GLY A 193 15.09 -31.84 -13.71
N ASN A 194 15.58 -32.54 -12.67
CA ASN A 194 16.52 -32.11 -11.63
C ASN A 194 17.51 -30.99 -11.99
N ILE A 195 17.51 -29.90 -11.22
CA ILE A 195 18.72 -29.21 -10.74
C ILE A 195 18.43 -28.68 -9.32
N ASP A 196 19.35 -28.96 -8.40
CA ASP A 196 19.32 -28.53 -7.00
C ASP A 196 19.41 -27.01 -6.78
N ALA A 197 18.83 -26.60 -5.65
CA ALA A 197 19.14 -25.44 -4.82
C ALA A 197 18.59 -24.05 -5.20
N ARG A 198 17.60 -23.65 -4.38
CA ARG A 198 17.38 -22.33 -3.72
C ARG A 198 16.14 -21.52 -4.12
N ASP A 199 15.46 -21.13 -3.05
CA ASP A 199 14.59 -19.99 -2.85
C ASP A 199 13.19 -19.97 -3.49
N SER A 200 12.25 -20.34 -2.63
CA SER A 200 10.84 -19.99 -2.62
C SER A 200 10.56 -18.48 -2.52
N LYS A 201 9.39 -18.07 -3.04
CA LYS A 201 8.57 -16.84 -2.81
C LYS A 201 8.59 -15.81 -3.96
N GLN A 202 7.54 -15.01 -4.25
CA GLN A 202 6.55 -14.40 -3.36
C GLN A 202 5.29 -13.91 -4.13
N GLU A 203 4.10 -14.09 -3.52
CA GLU A 203 2.75 -13.72 -4.00
C GLU A 203 2.49 -12.20 -4.04
N THR A 204 1.47 -11.81 -4.80
CA THR A 204 0.94 -10.44 -5.03
C THR A 204 0.72 -9.65 -3.73
N LYS A 205 1.35 -8.48 -3.58
CA LYS A 205 1.16 -7.60 -2.41
C LYS A 205 0.21 -6.44 -2.72
N ALA A 206 -0.98 -6.47 -2.12
CA ALA A 206 -1.46 -5.25 -1.47
C ALA A 206 -0.43 -4.87 -0.39
N SER A 207 -0.16 -3.58 -0.20
CA SER A 207 0.85 -3.10 0.74
C SER A 207 0.37 -3.26 2.19
N PHE A 208 0.26 -4.50 2.66
CA PHE A 208 0.11 -4.81 4.07
C PHE A 208 1.48 -4.81 4.71
N VAL A 209 1.63 -4.10 5.82
CA VAL A 209 2.87 -4.11 6.58
C VAL A 209 2.76 -5.21 7.63
N GLU A 210 3.56 -6.25 7.46
CA GLU A 210 3.63 -7.35 8.41
C GLU A 210 4.69 -7.06 9.47
N HIS A 211 4.29 -7.18 10.73
CA HIS A 211 5.16 -7.02 11.89
C HIS A 211 5.24 -8.33 12.68
N ASP A 212 6.32 -9.07 12.52
CA ASP A 212 6.58 -10.28 13.30
C ASP A 212 7.06 -9.94 14.73
N PRO A 213 6.69 -10.76 15.74
CA PRO A 213 7.27 -10.70 17.07
C PRO A 213 8.79 -10.94 17.06
N PRO A 214 9.52 -10.47 18.10
CA PRO A 214 10.92 -10.83 18.28
C PRO A 214 11.14 -12.35 18.32
N GLU A 215 12.26 -12.85 17.80
CA GLU A 215 12.54 -14.30 17.71
C GLU A 215 12.55 -15.01 19.08
N LYS A 216 13.04 -14.34 20.12
CA LYS A 216 13.12 -14.85 21.51
C LYS A 216 12.22 -14.05 22.45
N ASP A 217 10.97 -13.87 22.05
CA ASP A 217 9.98 -13.17 22.86
C ASP A 217 9.40 -14.08 23.95
N THR A 218 9.10 -13.51 25.13
CA THR A 218 8.51 -14.22 26.28
C THR A 218 7.34 -13.43 26.83
N VAL A 219 6.45 -14.07 27.59
CA VAL A 219 5.36 -13.36 28.28
C VAL A 219 5.94 -12.24 29.16
N GLU A 220 7.02 -12.52 29.88
CA GLU A 220 7.68 -11.55 30.76
C GLU A 220 8.24 -10.35 29.99
N ALA A 221 8.83 -10.57 28.81
CA ALA A 221 9.34 -9.51 27.95
C ALA A 221 8.20 -8.63 27.41
N VAL A 222 7.10 -9.22 26.95
CA VAL A 222 5.92 -8.46 26.49
C VAL A 222 5.35 -7.61 27.63
N PHE A 223 5.30 -8.16 28.86
CA PHE A 223 4.87 -7.40 30.03
C PHE A 223 5.85 -6.28 30.39
N ALA A 224 7.15 -6.50 30.25
CA ALA A 224 8.17 -5.47 30.46
C ALA A 224 8.00 -4.32 29.45
N ASP A 225 7.83 -4.64 28.16
CA ASP A 225 7.60 -3.64 27.12
C ASP A 225 6.31 -2.87 27.34
N LEU A 226 5.23 -3.55 27.77
CA LEU A 226 3.97 -2.89 28.12
C LEU A 226 4.13 -1.92 29.30
N LYS A 227 4.94 -2.28 30.32
CA LYS A 227 5.26 -1.37 31.43
C LYS A 227 6.12 -0.19 30.99
N ALA A 228 7.05 -0.43 30.06
CA ALA A 228 7.98 0.56 29.54
C ALA A 228 7.30 1.59 28.61
N LEU A 229 6.10 1.31 28.09
CA LEU A 229 5.31 2.32 27.39
C LEU A 229 5.14 3.56 28.27
N VAL A 230 5.35 4.74 27.70
CA VAL A 230 5.09 6.00 28.40
C VAL A 230 3.58 6.18 28.53
N GLY A 231 3.09 6.55 29.71
CA GLY A 231 1.67 6.89 29.95
C GLY A 231 0.67 5.74 29.81
N HIS A 232 -0.60 6.08 29.53
CA HIS A 232 -1.70 5.12 29.31
C HIS A 232 -1.98 4.14 30.46
N GLU A 233 -1.90 4.60 31.70
CA GLU A 233 -2.03 3.73 32.88
C GLU A 233 -3.35 2.94 32.91
N GLN A 234 -4.47 3.57 32.54
CA GLN A 234 -5.75 2.88 32.44
C GLN A 234 -5.71 1.77 31.37
N THR A 235 -5.21 2.06 30.17
CA THR A 235 -5.08 1.09 29.08
C THR A 235 -4.16 -0.07 29.47
N LYS A 236 -3.02 0.23 30.09
CA LYS A 236 -2.09 -0.76 30.64
C LYS A 236 -2.77 -1.66 31.66
N HIS A 237 -3.51 -1.10 32.62
CA HIS A 237 -4.26 -1.88 33.60
C HIS A 237 -5.27 -2.83 32.95
N GLN A 238 -6.00 -2.36 31.93
CA GLN A 238 -6.94 -3.20 31.20
C GLN A 238 -6.23 -4.29 30.38
N LEU A 239 -5.08 -3.99 29.75
CA LEU A 239 -4.25 -4.97 29.03
C LEU A 239 -3.64 -6.02 29.97
N PHE A 240 -3.16 -5.62 31.16
CA PHE A 240 -2.71 -6.56 32.18
C PHE A 240 -3.86 -7.47 32.66
N SER A 241 -5.06 -6.90 32.83
CA SER A 241 -6.25 -7.67 33.20
C SER A 241 -6.62 -8.69 32.11
N LEU A 242 -6.57 -8.29 30.83
CA LEU A 242 -6.72 -9.20 29.69
C LEU A 242 -5.64 -10.30 29.71
N ALA A 243 -4.38 -9.94 29.89
CA ALA A 243 -3.27 -10.89 29.93
C ALA A 243 -3.43 -11.92 31.04
N ASN A 244 -3.81 -11.48 32.25
CA ASN A 244 -4.07 -12.36 33.38
C ASN A 244 -5.25 -13.31 33.11
N TYR A 245 -6.34 -12.78 32.55
CA TYR A 245 -7.49 -13.58 32.14
C TYR A 245 -7.08 -14.68 31.14
N LEU A 246 -6.37 -14.30 30.08
CA LEU A 246 -5.92 -15.23 29.05
C LEU A 246 -4.93 -16.27 29.60
N LYS A 247 -4.02 -15.88 30.50
CA LYS A 247 -3.10 -16.80 31.18
C LYS A 247 -3.86 -17.88 31.96
N VAL A 248 -4.94 -17.52 32.65
CA VAL A 248 -5.80 -18.50 33.35
C VAL A 248 -6.50 -19.42 32.35
N GLN A 249 -7.03 -18.90 31.23
CA GLN A 249 -7.66 -19.73 30.20
C GLN A 249 -6.66 -20.71 29.57
N THR A 250 -5.44 -20.28 29.30
CA THR A 250 -4.36 -21.15 28.80
C THR A 250 -4.06 -22.27 29.77
N GLU A 251 -3.97 -21.99 31.07
CA GLU A 251 -3.74 -23.01 32.09
C GLU A 251 -4.91 -23.99 32.22
N ARG A 252 -6.16 -23.50 32.15
CA ARG A 252 -7.36 -24.35 32.10
C ARG A 252 -7.32 -25.30 30.90
N ARG A 253 -6.97 -24.79 29.71
CA ARG A 253 -6.83 -25.59 28.48
C ARG A 253 -5.77 -26.70 28.66
N LYS A 254 -4.61 -26.37 29.22
CA LYS A 254 -3.53 -27.34 29.50
C LYS A 254 -3.97 -28.47 30.44
N ARG A 255 -4.89 -28.17 31.38
CA ARG A 255 -5.46 -29.14 32.32
C ARG A 255 -6.69 -29.89 31.78
N GLY A 256 -7.07 -29.68 30.52
CA GLY A 256 -8.26 -30.27 29.93
C GLY A 256 -9.59 -29.74 30.49
N LEU A 257 -9.57 -28.59 31.18
CA LEU A 257 -10.79 -27.95 31.69
C LEU A 257 -11.50 -27.18 30.57
N LYS A 258 -12.83 -27.10 30.66
CA LYS A 258 -13.61 -26.23 29.76
C LYS A 258 -13.13 -24.78 29.89
N ILE A 259 -12.79 -24.19 28.75
CA ILE A 259 -12.46 -22.77 28.62
C ILE A 259 -13.68 -21.99 28.16
N VAL A 260 -13.72 -20.71 28.50
CA VAL A 260 -14.74 -19.80 27.95
C VAL A 260 -14.25 -19.33 26.60
N ASP A 261 -15.06 -19.56 25.57
CA ASP A 261 -14.80 -19.03 24.25
C ASP A 261 -14.90 -17.49 24.29
N THR A 262 -13.76 -16.83 24.13
CA THR A 262 -13.62 -15.39 24.35
C THR A 262 -13.18 -14.74 23.05
N SER A 263 -13.98 -13.79 22.54
CA SER A 263 -13.54 -12.94 21.44
C SER A 263 -12.27 -12.18 21.84
N LEU A 264 -11.25 -12.27 20.99
CA LEU A 264 -9.96 -11.58 21.11
C LEU A 264 -9.93 -10.27 20.30
N HIS A 265 -11.04 -9.92 19.65
CA HIS A 265 -11.17 -8.67 18.90
C HIS A 265 -11.30 -7.49 19.86
N LEU A 266 -10.64 -6.38 19.54
CA LEU A 266 -10.63 -5.19 20.40
C LEU A 266 -10.51 -3.91 19.58
N MET A 267 -10.87 -2.80 20.22
CA MET A 267 -10.78 -1.46 19.67
C MET A 267 -9.77 -0.63 20.46
N LEU A 268 -8.93 0.12 19.75
CA LEU A 268 -8.01 1.12 20.29
C LEU A 268 -8.46 2.50 19.79
N TYR A 269 -8.91 3.39 20.67
CA TYR A 269 -9.44 4.68 20.23
C TYR A 269 -8.87 5.83 21.05
N GLY A 270 -8.81 7.01 20.43
CA GLY A 270 -8.27 8.21 21.07
C GLY A 270 -7.54 9.12 20.07
N PRO A 271 -6.95 10.23 20.53
CA PRO A 271 -6.29 11.23 19.68
C PRO A 271 -5.14 10.67 18.81
N PRO A 272 -4.72 11.38 17.75
CA PRO A 272 -3.61 10.94 16.90
C PRO A 272 -2.29 10.87 17.67
N GLY A 273 -1.43 9.93 17.26
CA GLY A 273 -0.07 9.80 17.81
C GLY A 273 0.00 9.36 19.28
N THR A 274 -1.05 8.75 19.83
CA THR A 274 -1.06 8.20 21.19
C THR A 274 -0.48 6.78 21.29
N GLY A 275 -0.09 6.15 20.17
CA GLY A 275 0.58 4.84 20.18
C GLY A 275 -0.33 3.62 19.96
N LYS A 276 -1.50 3.82 19.33
CA LYS A 276 -2.45 2.75 18.97
C LYS A 276 -1.77 1.58 18.23
N THR A 277 -1.03 1.86 17.17
CA THR A 277 -0.28 0.86 16.41
C THR A 277 0.73 0.10 17.27
N THR A 278 1.44 0.78 18.18
CA THR A 278 2.38 0.15 19.12
C THR A 278 1.68 -0.82 20.06
N ILE A 279 0.51 -0.45 20.59
CA ILE A 279 -0.29 -1.33 21.45
C ILE A 279 -0.80 -2.55 20.65
N ALA A 280 -1.25 -2.37 19.41
CA ALA A 280 -1.71 -3.48 18.56
C ALA A 280 -0.61 -4.54 18.36
N ARG A 281 0.64 -4.09 18.12
CA ARG A 281 1.82 -4.98 18.01
C ARG A 281 2.10 -5.74 19.31
N LEU A 282 1.99 -5.08 20.47
CA LEU A 282 2.14 -5.75 21.78
C LEU A 282 1.02 -6.77 22.06
N VAL A 283 -0.20 -6.49 21.63
CA VAL A 283 -1.33 -7.43 21.73
C VAL A 283 -1.07 -8.70 20.92
N GLY A 284 -0.59 -8.57 19.67
CA GLY A 284 -0.25 -9.73 18.84
C GLY A 284 0.82 -10.62 19.49
N ARG A 285 1.87 -10.00 20.03
CA ARG A 285 2.91 -10.68 20.82
C ARG A 285 2.32 -11.38 22.04
N LEU A 286 1.49 -10.69 22.82
CA LEU A 286 0.84 -11.26 24.01
C LEU A 286 0.00 -12.51 23.68
N TYR A 287 -0.80 -12.44 22.61
CA TYR A 287 -1.64 -13.57 22.18
C TYR A 287 -0.82 -14.79 21.77
N LYS A 288 0.34 -14.60 21.13
CA LYS A 288 1.28 -15.68 20.83
C LYS A 288 1.85 -16.30 22.10
N GLN A 289 2.38 -15.47 22.99
CA GLN A 289 3.05 -15.94 24.20
C GLN A 289 2.11 -16.67 25.17
N LEU A 290 0.82 -16.36 25.12
CA LEU A 290 -0.21 -17.08 25.87
C LEU A 290 -0.81 -18.28 25.11
N GLY A 291 -0.33 -18.58 23.90
CA GLY A 291 -0.72 -19.77 23.13
C GLY A 291 -2.11 -19.69 22.52
N PHE A 292 -2.58 -18.48 22.20
CA PHE A 292 -3.82 -18.28 21.44
C PHE A 292 -3.57 -18.28 19.94
N PHE A 293 -2.44 -17.73 19.51
CA PHE A 293 -2.06 -17.69 18.10
C PHE A 293 -0.63 -18.23 17.89
N PRO A 294 -0.36 -18.98 16.80
CA PRO A 294 0.97 -19.57 16.56
C PRO A 294 2.06 -18.55 16.21
N ARG A 295 1.73 -17.48 15.48
CA ARG A 295 2.72 -16.53 14.95
C ARG A 295 2.78 -15.22 15.74
N GLY A 296 1.63 -14.65 16.09
CA GLY A 296 1.52 -13.37 16.80
C GLY A 296 1.92 -12.15 15.98
N HIS A 297 2.09 -12.31 14.66
CA HIS A 297 2.37 -11.21 13.75
C HIS A 297 1.16 -10.28 13.63
N VAL A 298 1.43 -9.03 13.29
CA VAL A 298 0.39 -8.03 13.03
C VAL A 298 0.44 -7.65 11.56
N VAL A 299 -0.68 -7.85 10.87
CA VAL A 299 -0.90 -7.36 9.51
C VAL A 299 -1.57 -6.00 9.62
N GLU A 300 -0.83 -4.94 9.34
CA GLU A 300 -1.30 -3.56 9.41
C GLU A 300 -1.87 -3.11 8.05
N THR A 301 -3.05 -2.50 8.10
CA THR A 301 -3.77 -1.96 6.94
C THR A 301 -4.63 -0.76 7.34
N ASP A 302 -5.14 -0.05 6.36
CA ASP A 302 -6.03 1.10 6.49
C ASP A 302 -7.17 1.00 5.45
N ARG A 303 -7.92 2.10 5.28
CA ARG A 303 -8.96 2.17 4.24
C ARG A 303 -8.42 1.88 2.84
N ALA A 304 -7.24 2.40 2.48
CA ALA A 304 -6.68 2.23 1.13
C ALA A 304 -6.24 0.79 0.87
N GLY A 305 -5.73 0.11 1.90
CA GLY A 305 -5.38 -1.31 1.83
C GLY A 305 -6.59 -2.25 1.78
N ILE A 306 -7.70 -1.88 2.42
CA ILE A 306 -8.92 -2.70 2.47
C ILE A 306 -9.88 -2.45 1.31
N ILE A 307 -10.08 -1.19 0.91
CA ILE A 307 -11.05 -0.84 -0.12
C ILE A 307 -10.41 -0.96 -1.50
N GLY A 308 -11.07 -1.67 -2.40
CA GLY A 308 -10.67 -1.76 -3.79
C GLY A 308 -11.04 -0.52 -4.58
N GLY A 309 -10.25 -0.18 -5.60
CA GLY A 309 -10.57 0.95 -6.50
C GLY A 309 -11.76 0.65 -7.43
N TYR A 310 -12.17 -0.61 -7.51
CA TYR A 310 -13.19 -1.10 -8.44
C TYR A 310 -14.14 -2.09 -7.76
N ILE A 311 -15.34 -2.23 -8.34
CA ILE A 311 -16.40 -3.15 -7.88
C ILE A 311 -15.84 -4.57 -7.78
N GLY A 312 -16.08 -5.24 -6.64
CA GLY A 312 -15.66 -6.64 -6.39
C GLY A 312 -14.22 -6.82 -5.91
N GLN A 313 -13.36 -5.80 -6.00
CA GLN A 313 -11.99 -5.88 -5.47
C GLN A 313 -11.94 -5.77 -3.94
N THR A 314 -12.88 -5.03 -3.34
CA THR A 314 -12.95 -4.84 -1.89
C THR A 314 -13.08 -6.16 -1.15
N ALA A 315 -13.94 -7.06 -1.63
CA ALA A 315 -14.04 -8.40 -1.08
C ALA A 315 -12.70 -9.14 -1.10
N LEU A 316 -11.99 -9.14 -2.24
CA LEU A 316 -10.70 -9.81 -2.38
C LEU A 316 -9.63 -9.23 -1.46
N ARG A 317 -9.60 -7.90 -1.29
CA ARG A 317 -8.64 -7.22 -0.40
C ARG A 317 -8.91 -7.53 1.07
N VAL A 318 -10.18 -7.53 1.49
CA VAL A 318 -10.57 -7.95 2.85
C VAL A 318 -10.16 -9.41 3.08
N GLU A 319 -10.46 -10.31 2.14
CA GLU A 319 -10.07 -11.73 2.25
C GLU A 319 -8.55 -11.90 2.31
N SER A 320 -7.80 -11.15 1.50
CA SER A 320 -6.33 -11.18 1.53
C SER A 320 -5.78 -10.73 2.89
N ALA A 321 -6.28 -9.61 3.42
CA ALA A 321 -5.89 -9.10 4.73
C ALA A 321 -6.23 -10.10 5.86
N VAL A 322 -7.43 -10.69 5.81
CA VAL A 322 -7.88 -11.72 6.75
C VAL A 322 -6.99 -12.96 6.67
N HIS A 323 -6.73 -13.49 5.48
CA HIS A 323 -5.90 -14.68 5.31
C HIS A 323 -4.46 -14.46 5.78
N GLN A 324 -3.87 -13.29 5.48
CA GLN A 324 -2.55 -12.95 5.97
C GLN A 324 -2.52 -12.84 7.50
N ALA A 325 -3.59 -12.37 8.13
CA ALA A 325 -3.69 -12.24 9.58
C ALA A 325 -3.98 -13.56 10.32
N ILE A 326 -4.29 -14.66 9.62
CA ILE A 326 -4.49 -15.97 10.25
C ILE A 326 -3.22 -16.37 11.02
N GLY A 327 -3.42 -16.73 12.29
CA GLY A 327 -2.37 -17.06 13.23
C GLY A 327 -1.74 -15.84 13.92
N GLY A 328 -2.32 -14.66 13.76
CA GLY A 328 -1.88 -13.40 14.35
C GLY A 328 -3.03 -12.39 14.51
N VAL A 329 -2.75 -11.13 14.19
CA VAL A 329 -3.66 -9.99 14.35
C VAL A 329 -3.81 -9.23 13.04
N LEU A 330 -5.04 -8.91 12.66
CA LEU A 330 -5.35 -7.92 11.62
C LEU A 330 -5.54 -6.56 12.30
N PHE A 331 -4.65 -5.62 12.06
CA PHE A 331 -4.75 -4.26 12.56
C PHE A 331 -5.26 -3.32 11.47
N ILE A 332 -6.40 -2.66 11.72
CA ILE A 332 -7.02 -1.72 10.79
C ILE A 332 -6.97 -0.33 11.41
N ASP A 333 -6.08 0.54 10.92
CA ASP A 333 -6.01 1.94 11.34
C ASP A 333 -7.10 2.77 10.65
N GLU A 334 -7.57 3.80 11.37
CA GLU A 334 -8.69 4.66 10.98
C GLU A 334 -9.91 3.88 10.44
N ALA A 335 -10.29 2.81 11.16
CA ALA A 335 -11.36 1.90 10.74
C ALA A 335 -12.73 2.58 10.57
N HIS A 336 -12.96 3.71 11.23
CA HIS A 336 -14.16 4.54 11.03
C HIS A 336 -14.30 4.99 9.57
N ALA A 337 -13.19 5.14 8.86
CA ALA A 337 -13.20 5.50 7.44
C ALA A 337 -13.88 4.44 6.60
N LEU A 338 -13.95 3.16 7.02
CA LEU A 338 -14.69 2.11 6.31
C LEU A 338 -16.22 2.29 6.36
N ALA A 339 -16.75 3.13 7.26
CA ALA A 339 -18.18 3.37 7.41
C ALA A 339 -18.63 4.78 6.97
N ALA A 340 -17.85 5.45 6.11
CA ALA A 340 -18.22 6.76 5.59
C ALA A 340 -19.58 6.71 4.86
N GLU A 341 -20.46 7.68 5.14
CA GLU A 341 -21.87 7.64 4.73
C GLU A 341 -22.16 8.29 3.37
N ASP A 342 -21.21 9.04 2.79
CA ASP A 342 -21.54 10.12 1.83
C ASP A 342 -21.15 9.88 0.37
N THR A 343 -20.82 8.65 -0.04
CA THR A 343 -20.48 8.36 -1.44
C THR A 343 -21.37 7.25 -2.03
N PRO A 344 -22.17 7.55 -3.08
CA PRO A 344 -23.03 6.57 -3.77
C PRO A 344 -22.31 5.32 -4.33
N ASN A 345 -20.97 5.34 -4.37
CA ASN A 345 -20.10 4.25 -4.82
C ASN A 345 -19.12 3.78 -3.71
N ASP A 346 -19.42 3.97 -2.41
CA ASP A 346 -18.52 3.56 -1.34
C ASP A 346 -18.63 2.06 -1.02
N PHE A 347 -17.55 1.30 -1.31
CA PHE A 347 -17.43 -0.12 -0.97
C PHE A 347 -17.08 -0.37 0.51
N GLY A 348 -16.97 0.66 1.34
CA GLY A 348 -16.67 0.51 2.77
C GLY A 348 -17.70 -0.34 3.54
N LYS A 349 -18.99 -0.20 3.21
CA LYS A 349 -20.06 -1.03 3.81
C LYS A 349 -19.90 -2.51 3.47
N GLU A 350 -19.53 -2.82 2.24
CA GLU A 350 -19.23 -4.20 1.80
C GLU A 350 -18.03 -4.73 2.57
N ALA A 351 -16.95 -3.95 2.68
CA ALA A 351 -15.75 -4.34 3.42
C ALA A 351 -16.08 -4.70 4.88
N LEU A 352 -16.87 -3.86 5.54
CA LEU A 352 -17.25 -4.05 6.93
C LEU A 352 -18.14 -5.29 7.12
N GLN A 353 -19.08 -5.55 6.21
CA GLN A 353 -19.91 -6.76 6.26
C GLN A 353 -19.09 -8.04 6.12
N ILE A 354 -18.14 -8.07 5.19
CA ILE A 354 -17.24 -9.21 5.00
C ILE A 354 -16.37 -9.37 6.25
N LEU A 355 -15.79 -8.28 6.75
CA LEU A 355 -14.96 -8.31 7.96
C LEU A 355 -15.74 -8.85 9.18
N ILE A 356 -16.97 -8.38 9.42
CA ILE A 356 -17.85 -8.86 10.51
C ILE A 356 -18.08 -10.37 10.42
N LYS A 357 -18.30 -10.88 9.20
CA LYS A 357 -18.47 -12.31 8.96
C LYS A 357 -17.18 -13.07 9.27
N ARG A 358 -16.03 -12.57 8.79
CA ARG A 358 -14.72 -13.21 8.99
C ARG A 358 -14.25 -13.16 10.44
N MET A 359 -14.61 -12.13 11.20
CA MET A 359 -14.42 -12.08 12.65
C MET A 359 -15.10 -13.27 13.35
N GLU A 360 -16.27 -13.70 12.88
CA GLU A 360 -16.95 -14.89 13.45
C GLU A 360 -16.32 -16.19 12.93
N ASP A 361 -16.16 -16.33 11.60
CA ASP A 361 -15.66 -17.55 10.95
C ASP A 361 -14.23 -17.93 11.39
N TYR A 362 -13.43 -16.94 11.80
CA TYR A 362 -12.02 -17.09 12.15
C TYR A 362 -11.70 -16.60 13.58
N ARG A 363 -12.69 -16.50 14.48
CA ARG A 363 -12.53 -16.02 15.87
C ARG A 363 -11.42 -16.71 16.67
N ASP A 364 -11.21 -18.01 16.43
CA ASP A 364 -10.18 -18.82 17.11
C ASP A 364 -8.84 -18.84 16.36
N ARG A 365 -8.78 -18.23 15.17
CA ARG A 365 -7.63 -18.29 14.25
C ARG A 365 -6.96 -16.94 14.04
N MET A 366 -7.65 -15.82 14.28
CA MET A 366 -7.07 -14.48 14.22
C MET A 366 -7.81 -13.53 15.18
N ALA A 367 -7.18 -12.40 15.51
CA ALA A 367 -7.87 -11.28 16.13
C ALA A 367 -7.86 -10.06 15.23
N VAL A 368 -9.02 -9.39 15.10
CA VAL A 368 -9.10 -8.05 14.52
C VAL A 368 -8.93 -7.00 15.61
N VAL A 369 -7.97 -6.10 15.41
CA VAL A 369 -7.77 -4.89 16.21
C VAL A 369 -8.09 -3.69 15.33
N VAL A 370 -9.06 -2.88 15.73
CA VAL A 370 -9.40 -1.66 14.98
C VAL A 370 -9.00 -0.42 15.75
N ALA A 371 -8.56 0.60 15.01
CA ALA A 371 -8.13 1.87 15.57
C ALA A 371 -8.81 3.08 14.92
N GLY A 372 -8.90 4.16 15.68
CA GLY A 372 -9.35 5.46 15.14
C GLY A 372 -9.51 6.53 16.22
N TYR A 373 -10.04 7.68 15.79
CA TYR A 373 -10.38 8.80 16.67
C TYR A 373 -11.69 8.57 17.44
N THR A 374 -11.81 9.20 18.61
CA THR A 374 -12.87 8.91 19.59
C THR A 374 -14.28 9.04 19.00
N ASP A 375 -14.61 10.21 18.45
CA ASP A 375 -15.96 10.54 18.03
C ASP A 375 -16.37 9.69 16.80
N GLU A 376 -15.42 9.44 15.92
CA GLU A 376 -15.59 8.69 14.69
C GLU A 376 -15.75 7.19 14.95
N MET A 377 -15.03 6.65 15.94
CA MET A 377 -15.19 5.27 16.36
C MET A 377 -16.50 5.04 17.12
N ASP A 378 -16.95 6.01 17.93
CA ASP A 378 -18.27 5.97 18.56
C ASP A 378 -19.37 5.93 17.50
N ARG A 379 -19.30 6.80 16.48
CA ARG A 379 -20.24 6.80 15.33
C ARG A 379 -20.20 5.47 14.56
N LEU A 380 -19.01 4.90 14.31
CA LEU A 380 -18.87 3.59 13.65
C LEU A 380 -19.64 2.49 14.41
N LEU A 381 -19.53 2.48 15.75
CA LEU A 381 -20.19 1.50 16.61
C LEU A 381 -21.72 1.67 16.65
N GLU A 382 -22.21 2.91 16.62
CA GLU A 382 -23.65 3.21 16.58
C GLU A 382 -24.27 2.75 15.26
N LEU A 383 -23.60 3.03 14.14
CA LEU A 383 -24.08 2.67 12.80
C LEU A 383 -24.00 1.17 12.52
N ASN A 384 -23.10 0.44 13.20
CA ASN A 384 -22.85 -0.98 12.95
C ASN A 384 -22.94 -1.83 14.23
N PRO A 385 -24.15 -2.12 14.74
CA PRO A 385 -24.35 -2.93 15.94
C PRO A 385 -23.69 -4.32 15.85
N GLY A 386 -23.65 -4.91 14.65
CA GLY A 386 -22.97 -6.19 14.39
C GLY A 386 -21.47 -6.12 14.69
N PHE A 387 -20.82 -5.01 14.36
CA PHE A 387 -19.41 -4.76 14.65
C PHE A 387 -19.19 -4.55 16.16
N LYS A 388 -20.04 -3.74 16.80
CA LYS A 388 -20.04 -3.50 18.25
C LYS A 388 -20.15 -4.80 19.06
N SER A 389 -21.00 -5.73 18.64
CA SER A 389 -21.20 -7.01 19.34
C SER A 389 -19.96 -7.91 19.35
N ARG A 390 -19.04 -7.75 18.38
CA ARG A 390 -17.82 -8.57 18.25
C ARG A 390 -16.62 -7.94 18.96
N LEU A 391 -16.61 -6.62 19.10
CA LEU A 391 -15.62 -5.83 19.83
C LEU A 391 -16.00 -5.72 21.31
N ASN A 392 -15.62 -6.73 22.09
CA ASN A 392 -15.96 -6.81 23.51
C ASN A 392 -15.00 -6.01 24.43
N ARG A 393 -13.94 -5.42 23.87
CA ARG A 393 -12.91 -4.68 24.60
C ARG A 393 -12.59 -3.38 23.88
N LEU A 394 -12.85 -2.28 24.57
CA LEU A 394 -12.61 -0.93 24.08
C LEU A 394 -11.53 -0.31 24.98
N PHE A 395 -10.42 0.09 24.37
CA PHE A 395 -9.26 0.66 25.04
C PHE A 395 -9.08 2.11 24.58
N TYR A 396 -9.32 3.04 25.50
CA TYR A 396 -9.08 4.45 25.25
C TYR A 396 -7.61 4.80 25.51
N LEU A 397 -7.00 5.59 24.64
CA LEU A 397 -5.66 6.16 24.81
C LEU A 397 -5.76 7.68 24.89
N ASP A 398 -5.31 8.24 26.02
CA ASP A 398 -5.34 9.67 26.28
C ASP A 398 -4.21 10.45 25.59
N HIS A 399 -4.35 11.78 25.55
CA HIS A 399 -3.23 12.65 25.21
C HIS A 399 -2.05 12.44 26.17
N TYR A 400 -0.82 12.50 25.64
CA TYR A 400 0.37 12.52 26.48
C TYR A 400 0.46 13.87 27.19
N THR A 401 0.68 13.83 28.51
CA THR A 401 1.03 15.01 29.31
C THR A 401 2.39 15.59 28.87
N PRO A 402 2.71 16.86 29.18
CA PRO A 402 4.00 17.45 28.83
C PRO A 402 5.20 16.63 29.28
N ASN A 403 5.16 16.11 30.52
CA ASN A 403 6.22 15.25 31.05
C ASN A 403 6.35 13.93 30.26
N GLN A 404 5.24 13.37 29.79
CA GLN A 404 5.24 12.16 28.96
C GLN A 404 5.77 12.45 27.54
N LEU A 405 5.43 13.60 26.94
CA LEU A 405 6.00 14.02 25.66
C LEU A 405 7.51 14.22 25.76
N LEU A 406 8.00 14.81 26.85
CA LEU A 406 9.43 14.93 27.12
C LEU A 406 10.11 13.56 27.26
N LEU A 407 9.47 12.60 27.96
CA LEU A 407 9.98 11.23 28.05
C LEU A 407 10.04 10.54 26.67
N ILE A 408 9.04 10.77 25.82
CA ILE A 408 9.03 10.24 24.44
C ILE A 408 10.16 10.86 23.63
N PHE A 409 10.37 12.18 23.72
CA PHE A 409 11.47 12.85 23.04
C PHE A 409 12.82 12.31 23.51
N LYS A 410 13.02 12.18 24.84
CA LYS A 410 14.23 11.57 25.42
C LYS A 410 14.46 10.16 24.91
N LYS A 411 13.40 9.38 24.74
CA LYS A 411 13.48 8.04 24.16
C LYS A 411 13.96 8.09 22.70
N PHE A 412 13.47 9.02 21.88
CA PHE A 412 13.99 9.20 20.51
C PHE A 412 15.47 9.56 20.51
N CYS A 413 15.93 10.42 21.42
CA CYS A 413 17.35 10.70 21.56
C CYS A 413 18.14 9.42 21.90
N GLN A 414 17.71 8.68 22.93
CA GLN A 414 18.37 7.44 23.36
C GLN A 414 18.43 6.38 22.26
N ASP A 415 17.31 6.14 21.58
CA ASP A 415 17.18 5.14 20.51
C ASP A 415 18.07 5.48 19.30
N ASN A 416 18.43 6.76 19.11
CA ASN A 416 19.27 7.24 18.00
C ASN A 416 20.67 7.73 18.44
N GLY A 417 21.08 7.49 19.69
CA GLY A 417 22.42 7.84 20.16
C GLY A 417 22.66 9.31 20.52
N TYR A 418 21.61 10.15 20.56
CA TYR A 418 21.71 11.56 20.94
C TYR A 418 21.59 11.78 22.45
N ILE A 419 22.21 12.84 22.94
CA ILE A 419 22.22 13.29 24.33
C ILE A 419 21.59 14.67 24.39
N LEU A 420 20.73 14.90 25.39
CA LEU A 420 20.14 16.22 25.64
C LEU A 420 20.90 16.94 26.73
N ASP A 421 21.28 18.18 26.44
CA ASP A 421 21.73 19.09 27.48
C ASP A 421 20.57 19.56 28.38
N SER A 422 20.91 19.97 29.60
CA SER A 422 19.94 20.50 30.56
C SER A 422 19.19 21.72 30.03
N SER A 423 19.86 22.57 29.23
CA SER A 423 19.23 23.73 28.57
C SER A 423 18.14 23.30 27.59
N ALA A 424 18.39 22.28 26.77
CA ALA A 424 17.43 21.74 25.82
C ALA A 424 16.20 21.15 26.52
N ILE A 425 16.40 20.46 27.66
CA ILE A 425 15.31 19.90 28.45
C ILE A 425 14.35 20.99 28.96
N ILE A 426 14.87 22.14 29.41
CA ILE A 426 14.05 23.26 29.90
C ILE A 426 13.19 23.82 28.77
N VAL A 427 13.79 24.06 27.59
CA VAL A 427 13.07 24.56 26.41
C VAL A 427 11.99 23.58 25.97
N LEU A 428 12.32 22.29 25.85
CA LEU A 428 11.37 21.25 25.47
C LEU A 428 10.18 21.16 26.45
N GLN A 429 10.45 21.21 27.76
CA GLN A 429 9.40 21.18 28.77
C GLN A 429 8.41 22.34 28.59
N ALA A 430 8.91 23.57 28.45
CA ALA A 430 8.09 24.75 28.21
C ALA A 430 7.29 24.64 26.90
N THR A 431 7.92 24.17 25.82
CA THR A 431 7.23 23.94 24.54
C THR A 431 6.10 22.93 24.69
N PHE A 432 6.35 21.79 25.34
CA PHE A 432 5.33 20.76 25.53
C PHE A 432 4.17 21.25 26.40
N GLU A 433 4.43 22.07 27.42
CA GLU A 433 3.39 22.70 28.23
C GLU A 433 2.51 23.64 27.40
N VAL A 434 3.11 24.51 26.59
CA VAL A 434 2.37 25.41 25.69
C VAL A 434 1.58 24.65 24.65
N ALA A 435 2.19 23.65 24.00
CA ALA A 435 1.53 22.82 22.99
C ALA A 435 0.36 22.03 23.59
N TYR A 436 0.54 21.46 24.79
CA TYR A 436 -0.51 20.73 25.49
C TYR A 436 -1.66 21.64 25.92
N ALA A 437 -1.38 22.86 26.36
CA ALA A 437 -2.42 23.83 26.73
C ALA A 437 -3.24 24.29 25.52
N LYS A 438 -2.63 24.38 24.33
CA LYS A 438 -3.29 24.76 23.07
C LYS A 438 -3.83 23.58 22.27
N ARG A 439 -3.70 22.35 22.76
CA ARG A 439 -4.05 21.14 22.01
C ARG A 439 -5.54 21.13 21.64
N ASP A 440 -5.81 20.59 20.46
CA ASP A 440 -7.16 20.22 20.04
C ASP A 440 -7.21 18.72 19.75
N LYS A 441 -8.33 18.26 19.17
CA LYS A 441 -8.54 16.85 18.82
C LYS A 441 -7.54 16.33 17.78
N SER A 442 -6.94 17.22 16.98
CA SER A 442 -5.96 16.88 15.94
C SER A 442 -4.52 16.84 16.44
N PHE A 443 -4.27 17.24 17.70
CA PHE A 443 -2.92 17.31 18.24
C PHE A 443 -2.19 15.96 18.18
N GLY A 444 -1.10 15.93 17.43
CA GLY A 444 -0.40 14.70 17.03
C GLY A 444 0.41 13.99 18.11
N ASN A 445 0.42 14.46 19.36
CA ASN A 445 1.08 13.80 20.52
C ASN A 445 2.50 13.29 20.21
N GLY A 446 2.72 11.97 20.17
CA GLY A 446 4.03 11.38 19.87
C GLY A 446 4.55 11.73 18.47
N ARG A 447 3.67 11.97 17.48
CA ARG A 447 4.08 12.48 16.16
C ARG A 447 4.62 13.91 16.27
N PHE A 448 4.04 14.75 17.13
CA PHE A 448 4.56 16.08 17.42
C PHE A 448 5.94 16.01 18.08
N ALA A 449 6.13 15.14 19.09
CA ALA A 449 7.44 14.92 19.70
C ALA A 449 8.50 14.41 18.71
N ARG A 450 8.12 13.50 17.79
CA ARG A 450 9.01 13.03 16.72
C ARG A 450 9.42 14.16 15.76
N ALA A 451 8.45 14.96 15.30
CA ALA A 451 8.73 16.07 14.39
C ALA A 451 9.68 17.10 15.02
N LEU A 452 9.50 17.41 16.31
CA LEU A 452 10.44 18.26 17.05
C LEU A 452 11.83 17.62 17.14
N PHE A 453 11.92 16.32 17.38
CA PHE A 453 13.19 15.61 17.44
C PHE A 453 13.92 15.68 16.09
N GLU A 454 13.27 15.29 15.00
CA GLU A 454 13.85 15.33 13.65
C GLU A 454 14.36 16.73 13.28
N ARG A 455 13.57 17.77 13.58
CA ARG A 455 13.96 19.16 13.31
C ARG A 455 15.10 19.64 14.21
N SER A 456 15.18 19.16 15.46
CA SER A 456 16.31 19.46 16.35
C SER A 456 17.60 18.85 15.85
N ILE A 457 17.56 17.65 15.25
CA ILE A 457 18.74 17.03 14.63
C ILE A 457 19.20 17.85 13.42
N GLU A 458 18.28 18.34 12.60
CA GLU A 458 18.61 19.20 11.47
C GLU A 458 19.30 20.50 11.92
N GLN A 459 18.79 21.16 12.96
CA GLN A 459 19.42 22.37 13.49
C GLN A 459 20.79 22.08 14.11
N GLN A 460 20.89 20.99 14.87
CA GLN A 460 22.15 20.57 15.47
C GLN A 460 23.21 20.33 14.40
N ALA A 461 22.86 19.65 13.30
CA ALA A 461 23.75 19.44 12.17
C ALA A 461 24.23 20.77 11.55
N ASN A 462 23.32 21.72 11.35
CA ASN A 462 23.67 23.05 10.84
C ASN A 462 24.60 23.83 11.78
N ARG A 463 24.44 23.67 13.09
CA ARG A 463 25.35 24.28 14.08
C ARG A 463 26.74 23.68 14.01
N ILE A 464 26.85 22.36 13.99
CA ILE A 464 28.14 21.67 14.20
C ILE A 464 28.97 21.49 12.92
N VAL A 465 28.35 21.58 11.74
CA VAL A 465 29.01 21.23 10.46
C VAL A 465 30.31 22.02 10.19
N THR A 466 30.41 23.27 10.64
CA THR A 466 31.59 24.12 10.41
C THR A 466 32.79 23.72 11.28
N HIS A 467 32.57 23.01 12.39
CA HIS A 467 33.59 22.58 13.34
C HIS A 467 33.67 21.06 13.46
N LEU A 468 33.06 20.30 12.55
CA LEU A 468 32.84 18.86 12.68
C LEU A 468 34.13 18.05 12.94
N GLN A 469 35.27 18.49 12.43
CA GLN A 469 36.57 17.82 12.63
C GLN A 469 37.20 18.08 14.02
N GLU A 470 36.70 19.07 14.74
CA GLU A 470 37.20 19.50 16.05
C GLU A 470 36.41 18.90 17.22
N LEU A 471 35.25 18.30 16.93
CA LEU A 471 34.30 17.79 17.93
C LEU A 471 34.57 16.33 18.30
N ASP A 472 34.36 16.00 19.57
CA ASP A 472 34.38 14.62 20.04
C ASP A 472 33.03 13.90 19.87
N ASP A 473 33.00 12.59 20.18
CA ASP A 473 31.79 11.77 20.08
C ASP A 473 30.65 12.28 20.97
N TYR A 474 30.96 12.92 22.11
CA TYR A 474 29.94 13.48 22.99
C TYR A 474 29.32 14.73 22.36
N GLU A 475 30.16 15.64 21.87
CA GLU A 475 29.75 16.90 21.26
C GLU A 475 28.96 16.70 19.95
N ILE A 476 29.37 15.72 19.12
CA ILE A 476 28.65 15.36 17.89
C ILE A 476 27.23 14.85 18.18
N ASN A 477 27.02 14.24 19.35
CA ASN A 477 25.73 13.69 19.75
C ASN A 477 24.91 14.61 20.68
N LEU A 478 25.41 15.80 21.03
CA LEU A 478 24.78 16.70 21.98
C LEU A 478 23.78 17.67 21.32
N ILE A 479 22.56 17.71 21.84
CA ILE A 479 21.51 18.68 21.47
C ILE A 479 21.41 19.75 22.56
N LEU A 480 21.56 21.02 22.18
CA LEU A 480 21.46 22.20 23.05
C LEU A 480 20.15 22.98 22.83
N ALA A 481 19.87 23.94 23.71
CA ALA A 481 18.70 24.82 23.61
C ALA A 481 18.65 25.64 22.31
N GLU A 482 19.77 25.97 21.68
CA GLU A 482 19.79 26.75 20.44
C GLU A 482 19.33 25.94 19.22
N ASP A 483 19.50 24.61 19.25
CA ASP A 483 18.99 23.68 18.23
C ASP A 483 17.47 23.60 18.22
N LEU A 484 16.84 24.22 19.22
CA LEU A 484 15.41 24.24 19.50
C LEU A 484 14.79 25.62 19.26
N SER A 485 15.57 26.56 18.72
CA SER A 485 15.18 27.97 18.50
C SER A 485 14.10 28.20 17.44
N PHE A 486 13.73 27.17 16.69
CA PHE A 486 12.69 27.21 15.66
C PHE A 486 11.25 27.08 16.21
N MET A 487 11.12 26.81 17.51
CA MET A 487 9.85 26.66 18.23
C MET A 487 9.34 28.01 18.69
#